data_AF-A0A5B7YGS9-F1
#
_entry.id   AF-A0A5B7YGS9-F1
#
_cell.length_a   1.000
_cell.length_b   1.000
_cell.length_c   1.000
_cell.angle_alpha   90.00
_cell.angle_beta   90.00
_cell.angle_gamma   90.00
#
_symmetry.space_group_name_H-M   'P 1'
#
loop_
_entity.id
_entity.type
_entity.pdbx_description
1 polymer ?
#
loop_
_entity_poly.entity_id
_entity_poly.type
_entity_poly.pdbx_seq_one_letter_code
_entity_poly.pdbx_strand_id
1 'polypeptide(L)'
;MEPDYSTYSLRDLLEAREAIDKAAHPLRYFKICQEIEDRVKQPANVKAYHSKDFFAVIIFVKAMMLFSGFVFTHKLYIAYTEGHISWRGRSTYYAELHPEAFNLVVIIILAFLIFTLYIVFTNHWTRRNGRHLKR
;
A
#
# COMPACT_ATOMS: atom_id res chain seq x y z
N MET A 1 -6.55 39.07 23.01
CA MET A 1 -6.15 37.75 23.54
C MET A 1 -5.19 37.11 22.56
N GLU A 2 -4.01 36.68 23.00
CA GLU A 2 -3.15 35.84 22.15
C GLU A 2 -3.71 34.42 22.12
N PRO A 3 -3.84 33.78 20.94
CA PRO A 3 -4.25 32.39 20.84
C PRO A 3 -3.16 31.49 21.43
N ASP A 4 -3.56 30.55 22.27
CA ASP A 4 -2.68 29.54 22.83
C ASP A 4 -2.61 28.35 21.87
N TYR A 5 -1.48 28.23 21.16
CA TYR A 5 -1.28 27.19 20.14
C TYR A 5 -0.91 25.82 20.74
N SER A 6 -0.62 25.75 22.05
CA SER A 6 -0.25 24.51 22.73
C SER A 6 -1.41 23.50 22.80
N THR A 7 -2.66 23.95 22.68
CA THR A 7 -3.85 23.08 22.73
C THR A 7 -4.36 22.64 21.36
N TYR A 8 -3.79 23.18 20.27
CA TYR A 8 -4.27 22.95 18.90
C TYR A 8 -3.92 21.53 18.43
N SER A 9 -4.72 20.90 17.57
CA SER A 9 -4.31 19.64 16.92
C SER A 9 -3.25 19.91 15.84
N LEU A 10 -2.50 18.89 15.41
CA LEU A 10 -1.50 19.06 14.34
C LEU A 10 -2.12 19.62 13.04
N ARG A 11 -3.37 19.22 12.74
CA ARG A 11 -4.12 19.72 11.59
C ARG A 11 -4.45 21.20 11.75
N ASP A 12 -4.92 21.60 12.93
CA ASP A 12 -5.28 23.00 13.21
C ASP A 12 -4.03 23.90 13.21
N LEU A 13 -2.87 23.38 13.62
CA LEU A 13 -1.59 24.09 13.53
C LEU A 13 -1.15 24.29 12.07
N LEU A 14 -1.33 23.29 11.19
CA LEU A 14 -1.02 23.41 9.77
C LEU A 14 -1.96 24.41 9.06
N GLU A 15 -3.24 24.37 9.39
CA GLU A 15 -4.25 25.31 8.88
C GLU A 15 -3.99 26.73 9.37
N ALA A 16 -3.65 26.90 10.66
CA ALA A 16 -3.24 28.20 11.21
C ALA A 16 -1.95 28.74 10.58
N ARG A 17 -1.01 27.87 10.21
CA ARG A 17 0.22 28.26 9.48
C ARG A 17 -0.08 28.77 8.07
N GLU A 18 -1.09 28.23 7.41
CA GLU A 18 -1.50 28.66 6.06
C GLU A 18 -2.36 29.91 6.08
N ALA A 19 -3.19 30.08 7.12
CA ALA A 19 -4.05 31.24 7.28
C ALA A 19 -3.34 32.49 7.82
N ILE A 20 -2.18 32.35 8.47
CA ILE A 20 -1.48 33.49 9.07
C ILE A 20 -0.64 34.26 8.06
N ASP A 21 -0.80 35.58 8.06
CA ASP A 21 0.07 36.48 7.28
C ASP A 21 1.44 36.58 7.94
N LYS A 22 2.44 36.02 7.25
CA LYS A 22 3.83 35.93 7.71
C LYS A 22 4.50 37.29 7.80
N ALA A 23 4.08 38.26 6.98
CA ALA A 23 4.65 39.60 6.97
C ALA A 23 4.12 40.45 8.13
N ALA A 24 2.84 40.27 8.48
CA ALA A 24 2.21 41.01 9.56
C ALA A 24 2.55 40.44 10.96
N HIS A 25 2.70 39.11 11.08
CA HIS A 25 2.85 38.46 12.39
C HIS A 25 3.95 37.38 12.42
N PRO A 26 5.23 37.77 12.26
CA PRO A 26 6.36 36.82 12.16
C PRO A 26 6.57 35.99 13.44
N LEU A 27 6.36 36.59 14.63
CA LEU A 27 6.51 35.90 15.91
C LEU A 27 5.47 34.79 16.12
N ARG A 28 4.22 35.00 15.68
CA ARG A 28 3.17 33.98 15.76
C ARG A 28 3.42 32.85 14.77
N TYR A 29 3.85 33.19 13.55
CA TYR A 29 4.25 32.18 12.57
C TYR A 29 5.39 31.30 13.09
N PHE A 30 6.38 31.89 13.77
CA PHE A 30 7.48 31.15 14.38
C PHE A 30 7.00 30.20 15.49
N LYS A 31 6.12 30.67 16.40
CA LYS A 31 5.53 29.81 17.46
C LYS A 31 4.77 28.63 16.88
N ILE A 32 3.97 28.83 15.83
CA ILE A 32 3.24 27.73 15.15
C ILE A 32 4.22 26.74 14.51
N CYS A 33 5.27 27.22 13.83
CA CYS A 33 6.28 26.36 13.24
C CYS A 33 7.04 25.54 14.29
N GLN A 34 7.39 26.15 15.41
CA GLN A 34 8.06 25.48 16.53
C GLN A 34 7.17 24.39 17.14
N GLU A 35 5.88 24.69 17.37
CA GLU A 35 4.92 23.72 17.91
C GLU A 35 4.67 22.55 16.94
N ILE A 36 4.64 22.82 15.63
CA ILE A 36 4.60 21.78 14.59
C ILE A 36 5.87 20.93 14.65
N GLU A 37 7.04 21.56 14.72
CA GLU A 37 8.32 20.86 14.74
C GLU A 37 8.48 20.01 16.00
N ASP A 38 8.06 20.51 17.16
CA ASP A 38 8.08 19.78 18.43
C ASP A 38 7.11 18.59 18.42
N ARG A 39 5.92 18.75 17.81
CA ARG A 39 4.94 17.65 17.66
C ARG A 39 5.31 16.64 16.58
N VAL A 40 6.07 17.06 15.56
CA VAL A 40 6.66 16.19 14.54
C VAL A 40 7.91 15.50 15.09
N LYS A 41 8.67 16.10 16.01
CA LYS A 41 9.80 15.43 16.68
C LYS A 41 9.36 14.44 17.75
N GLN A 42 8.09 14.47 18.19
CA GLN A 42 7.56 13.45 19.08
C GLN A 42 7.48 12.08 18.35
N PRO A 43 8.20 11.05 18.82
CA PRO A 43 8.32 9.77 18.13
C PRO A 43 6.98 9.01 18.01
N ALA A 44 5.98 9.35 18.82
CA ALA A 44 4.65 8.75 18.76
C ALA A 44 3.86 9.19 17.50
N ASN A 45 3.95 10.47 17.11
CA ASN A 45 3.17 11.02 15.99
C ASN A 45 3.78 10.66 14.64
N VAL A 46 5.11 10.65 14.52
CA VAL A 46 5.81 10.20 13.30
C VAL A 46 5.52 8.73 13.01
N LYS A 47 5.53 7.88 14.04
CA LYS A 47 5.22 6.45 13.89
C LYS A 47 3.77 6.22 13.46
N ALA A 48 2.82 6.98 14.03
CA ALA A 48 1.40 6.86 13.68
C ALA A 48 1.12 7.29 12.22
N TYR A 49 1.69 8.42 11.77
CA TYR A 49 1.53 8.90 10.40
C TYR A 49 2.13 7.92 9.38
N HIS A 50 3.37 7.49 9.61
CA HIS A 50 4.05 6.56 8.71
C HIS A 50 3.38 5.17 8.69
N SER A 51 2.77 4.75 9.81
CA SER A 51 2.03 3.49 9.87
C SER A 51 0.73 3.49 9.06
N LYS A 52 0.03 4.64 8.96
CA LYS A 52 -1.20 4.76 8.16
C LYS A 52 -0.90 4.68 6.66
N ASP A 53 0.13 5.39 6.21
CA ASP A 53 0.54 5.36 4.80
C ASP A 53 1.02 3.97 4.39
N PHE A 54 1.82 3.31 5.25
CA PHE A 54 2.28 1.95 4.98
C PHE A 54 1.13 0.93 4.96
N PHE A 55 0.13 1.08 5.83
CA PHE A 55 -1.05 0.23 5.84
C PHE A 55 -1.89 0.40 4.58
N ALA A 56 -2.08 1.64 4.10
CA ALA A 56 -2.77 1.92 2.84
C ALA A 56 -2.02 1.29 1.64
N VAL A 57 -0.70 1.41 1.60
CA VAL A 57 0.14 0.78 0.56
C VAL A 57 0.01 -0.74 0.60
N ILE A 58 0.04 -1.38 1.77
CA ILE A 58 -0.15 -2.84 1.87
C ILE A 58 -1.53 -3.27 1.36
N ILE A 59 -2.59 -2.54 1.71
CA ILE A 59 -3.95 -2.83 1.22
C ILE A 59 -3.99 -2.71 -0.30
N PHE A 60 -3.40 -1.65 -0.86
CA PHE A 60 -3.35 -1.45 -2.30
C PHE A 60 -2.60 -2.58 -3.01
N VAL A 61 -1.44 -3.00 -2.48
CA VAL A 61 -0.67 -4.13 -3.02
C VAL A 61 -1.50 -5.43 -2.96
N LYS A 62 -2.22 -5.70 -1.86
CA LYS A 62 -3.10 -6.86 -1.77
C LYS A 62 -4.24 -6.81 -2.79
N ALA A 63 -4.84 -5.65 -3.01
CA ALA A 63 -5.89 -5.46 -4.01
C ALA A 63 -5.36 -5.70 -5.44
N MET A 64 -4.18 -5.18 -5.77
CA MET A 64 -3.51 -5.42 -7.05
C MET A 64 -3.12 -6.89 -7.25
N MET A 65 -2.67 -7.56 -6.18
CA MET A 65 -2.38 -8.99 -6.21
C MET A 65 -3.65 -9.81 -6.45
N LEU A 66 -4.76 -9.50 -5.79
CA LEU A 66 -6.05 -10.16 -6.04
C LEU A 66 -6.53 -9.95 -7.49
N PHE A 67 -6.43 -8.72 -7.99
CA PHE A 67 -6.81 -8.40 -9.36
C PHE A 67 -5.97 -9.18 -10.39
N SER A 68 -4.65 -9.21 -10.20
CA SER A 68 -3.77 -10.00 -11.09
C SER A 68 -4.06 -11.50 -10.97
N GLY A 69 -4.28 -12.02 -9.76
CA GLY A 69 -4.68 -13.41 -9.53
C GLY A 69 -5.97 -13.79 -10.26
N PHE A 70 -6.96 -12.90 -10.30
CA PHE A 70 -8.18 -13.11 -11.07
C PHE A 70 -7.92 -13.25 -12.57
N VAL A 71 -7.09 -12.38 -13.15
CA VAL A 71 -6.69 -12.45 -14.57
C VAL A 71 -6.00 -13.77 -14.90
N PHE A 72 -5.07 -14.20 -14.05
CA PHE A 72 -4.35 -15.46 -14.23
C PHE A 72 -5.26 -16.68 -14.07
N THR A 73 -6.21 -16.64 -13.13
CA THR A 73 -7.22 -17.70 -12.96
C THR A 73 -8.09 -17.82 -14.21
N HIS A 74 -8.54 -16.70 -14.77
CA HIS A 74 -9.30 -16.68 -16.02
C HIS A 74 -8.49 -17.26 -17.20
N LYS A 75 -7.19 -16.95 -17.28
CA LYS A 75 -6.30 -17.56 -18.28
C LYS A 75 -6.14 -19.07 -18.10
N LEU A 76 -6.07 -19.54 -16.86
CA LEU A 76 -6.00 -20.96 -16.54
C LEU A 76 -7.31 -21.69 -16.89
N TYR A 77 -8.45 -21.04 -16.65
CA TYR A 77 -9.76 -21.54 -17.05
C TYR A 77 -9.85 -21.74 -18.57
N ILE A 78 -9.48 -20.72 -19.35
CA ILE A 78 -9.41 -20.81 -20.82
C ILE A 78 -8.46 -21.94 -21.25
N ALA A 79 -7.30 -22.05 -20.61
CA ALA A 79 -6.34 -23.10 -20.92
C ALA A 79 -6.91 -24.52 -20.73
N TYR A 80 -7.74 -24.69 -19.69
CA TYR A 80 -8.37 -25.97 -19.38
C TYR A 80 -9.54 -26.28 -20.35
N THR A 81 -10.31 -25.27 -20.75
CA THR A 81 -11.47 -25.47 -21.63
C THR A 81 -11.08 -25.56 -23.11
N GLU A 82 -10.12 -24.76 -23.56
CA GLU A 82 -9.73 -24.63 -24.97
C GLU A 82 -8.41 -25.32 -25.31
N GLY A 83 -7.75 -25.93 -24.31
CA GLY A 83 -6.52 -26.72 -24.51
C GLY A 83 -5.30 -25.90 -24.96
N HIS A 84 -5.34 -24.58 -24.83
CA HIS A 84 -4.24 -23.72 -25.26
C HIS A 84 -4.05 -22.48 -24.36
N ILE A 85 -2.80 -22.00 -24.28
CA ILE A 85 -2.45 -20.77 -23.58
C ILE A 85 -1.91 -19.77 -24.60
N SER A 86 -2.60 -18.63 -24.73
CA SER A 86 -2.17 -17.53 -25.59
C SER A 86 -1.74 -16.31 -24.78
N TRP A 87 -0.52 -15.84 -25.06
CA TRP A 87 -0.04 -14.56 -24.54
C TRP A 87 -0.09 -13.49 -25.64
N ARG A 88 -1.09 -12.61 -25.56
CA ARG A 88 -1.24 -11.40 -26.38
C ARG A 88 -0.96 -11.61 -27.89
N GLY A 89 -1.36 -12.77 -28.42
CA GLY A 89 -1.33 -13.08 -29.86
C GLY A 89 0.02 -13.45 -30.47
N ARG A 90 1.12 -13.57 -29.70
CA ARG A 90 2.45 -13.92 -30.27
C ARG A 90 2.86 -15.37 -30.08
N SER A 91 2.45 -15.99 -28.98
CA SER A 91 2.79 -17.38 -28.67
C SER A 91 1.55 -18.09 -28.13
N THR A 92 1.12 -19.11 -28.86
CA THR A 92 0.06 -20.05 -28.50
C THR A 92 0.69 -21.40 -28.20
N TYR A 93 0.61 -21.80 -26.94
CA TYR A 93 1.03 -23.12 -26.50
C TYR A 93 -0.19 -24.03 -26.48
N TYR A 94 -0.21 -25.03 -27.36
CA TYR A 94 -1.25 -26.05 -27.39
C TYR A 94 -0.83 -27.25 -26.55
N ALA A 95 -1.76 -27.81 -25.78
CA ALA A 95 -1.52 -29.01 -24.99
C ALA A 95 -1.13 -30.21 -25.85
N GLU A 96 -1.64 -30.28 -27.09
CA GLU A 96 -1.40 -31.40 -28.01
C GLU A 96 -0.06 -31.32 -28.74
N LEU A 97 0.36 -30.12 -29.17
CA LEU A 97 1.62 -29.95 -29.94
C LEU A 97 2.85 -29.90 -29.03
N HIS A 98 2.76 -29.22 -27.89
CA HIS A 98 3.89 -28.96 -27.00
C HIS A 98 3.47 -29.12 -25.52
N PRO A 99 3.19 -30.36 -25.08
CA PRO A 99 2.66 -30.64 -23.74
C PRO A 99 3.60 -30.18 -22.61
N GLU A 100 4.91 -30.29 -22.81
CA GLU A 100 5.91 -29.86 -21.82
C GLU A 100 5.88 -28.34 -21.59
N ALA A 101 5.85 -27.55 -22.68
CA ALA A 101 5.78 -26.10 -22.60
C ALA A 101 4.44 -25.62 -22.02
N PHE A 102 3.34 -26.27 -22.41
CA PHE A 102 2.01 -26.00 -21.86
C PHE A 102 1.98 -26.25 -20.34
N ASN A 103 2.44 -27.43 -19.89
CA ASN A 103 2.45 -27.79 -18.47
C ASN A 103 3.38 -26.89 -17.66
N LEU A 104 4.55 -26.53 -18.19
CA LEU A 104 5.46 -25.59 -17.53
C LEU A 104 4.78 -24.24 -17.27
N VAL A 105 4.07 -23.71 -18.27
CA VAL A 105 3.34 -22.44 -18.12
C VAL A 105 2.21 -22.58 -17.10
N VAL A 106 1.46 -23.68 -17.12
CA VAL A 106 0.41 -23.96 -16.12
C VAL A 106 0.99 -24.00 -14.71
N ILE A 107 2.11 -24.69 -14.50
CA ILE A 107 2.79 -24.79 -13.19
C ILE A 107 3.24 -23.39 -12.72
N ILE A 108 3.81 -22.57 -13.61
CA ILE A 108 4.21 -21.20 -13.27
C ILE A 108 2.99 -20.37 -12.83
N ILE A 109 1.89 -20.46 -13.57
CA ILE A 109 0.65 -19.73 -13.22
C ILE A 109 0.10 -20.21 -11.87
N LEU A 110 0.07 -21.52 -11.62
CA LEU A 110 -0.37 -22.09 -10.34
C LEU A 110 0.53 -21.64 -9.18
N ALA A 111 1.85 -21.68 -9.35
CA ALA A 111 2.81 -21.21 -8.36
C ALA A 111 2.59 -19.71 -8.04
N PHE A 112 2.35 -18.89 -9.08
CA PHE A 112 2.01 -17.48 -8.90
C PHE A 112 0.71 -17.31 -8.10
N LEU A 113 -0.36 -18.05 -8.42
CA LEU A 113 -1.63 -17.98 -7.69
C LEU A 113 -1.48 -18.38 -6.22
N ILE A 114 -0.73 -19.45 -5.93
CA ILE A 114 -0.42 -19.86 -4.55
C ILE A 114 0.32 -18.73 -3.82
N PHE A 115 1.31 -18.11 -4.47
CA PHE A 115 2.04 -16.98 -3.92
C PHE A 115 1.16 -15.75 -3.67
N THR A 116 0.25 -15.44 -4.59
CA THR A 116 -0.76 -14.39 -4.44
C THR A 116 -1.62 -14.63 -3.20
N LEU A 117 -2.16 -15.86 -3.05
CA LEU A 117 -2.95 -16.23 -1.87
C LEU A 117 -2.12 -16.13 -0.60
N TYR A 118 -0.88 -16.61 -0.62
CA TYR A 118 0.03 -16.48 0.51
C TYR A 118 0.21 -15.02 0.95
N ILE A 119 0.44 -14.08 0.04
CA ILE A 119 0.58 -12.65 0.38
C ILE A 119 -0.73 -12.06 0.93
N VAL A 120 -1.87 -12.43 0.34
CA VAL A 120 -3.18 -11.92 0.76
C VAL A 120 -3.53 -12.41 2.16
N PHE A 121 -3.37 -13.71 2.45
CA PHE A 121 -3.72 -14.30 3.74
C PHE A 121 -2.67 -14.08 4.82
N THR A 122 -1.40 -13.96 4.46
CA THR A 122 -0.33 -13.76 5.43
C THR A 122 -0.33 -12.30 5.90
N ASN A 123 -1.06 -12.03 6.97
CA ASN A 123 -1.02 -10.77 7.73
C ASN A 123 0.26 -10.63 8.58
N HIS A 124 1.34 -11.32 8.22
CA HIS A 124 2.59 -11.26 8.97
C HIS A 124 3.14 -9.82 9.04
N TRP A 125 2.98 -9.07 7.95
CA TRP A 125 3.37 -7.66 7.85
C TRP A 125 2.55 -6.75 8.78
N THR A 126 1.22 -6.93 8.83
CA THR A 126 0.32 -6.19 9.73
C THR A 126 0.54 -6.55 11.20
N ARG A 127 0.81 -7.83 11.52
CA ARG A 127 1.07 -8.31 12.89
C ARG A 127 2.46 -7.93 13.44
N ARG A 128 3.47 -7.71 12.59
CA ARG A 128 4.80 -7.25 13.03
C ARG A 128 4.76 -5.78 13.44
N ASN A 129 4.11 -4.94 12.64
CA ASN A 129 4.06 -3.49 12.92
C ASN A 129 3.02 -3.13 14.00
N GLY A 130 1.91 -3.87 14.12
CA GLY A 130 0.92 -3.64 15.18
C GLY A 130 1.42 -3.96 16.60
N ARG A 131 2.47 -4.79 16.76
CA ARG A 131 3.07 -5.08 18.07
C ARG A 131 3.97 -3.97 18.61
N HIS A 132 4.49 -3.10 17.74
CA HIS A 132 5.29 -1.94 18.16
C HIS A 132 4.45 -0.74 18.63
N LEU A 133 3.12 -0.81 18.50
CA LEU A 133 2.17 0.23 18.94
C LEU A 133 1.55 -0.04 20.32
N LYS A 134 1.88 -1.17 20.98
CA LYS A 134 1.34 -1.57 22.29
C LYS A 134 2.37 -1.52 23.44
N ARG A 135 3.52 -0.87 23.26
CA ARG A 135 4.50 -0.65 24.32
C ARG A 135 4.77 0.82 24.50
#